data_AF-A0A845YFT0-F1
#
_entry.id   AF-A0A845YFT0-F1
#
_cell.length_a   1.000
_cell.length_b   1.000
_cell.length_c   1.000
_cell.angle_alpha   90.00
_cell.angle_beta   90.00
_cell.angle_gamma   90.00
#
_symmetry.space_group_name_H-M   'P 1'
#
loop_
_entity.id
_entity.type
_entity.pdbx_description
1 polymer ?
#
loop_
_entity_poly.entity_id
_entity_poly.type
_entity_poly.pdbx_seq_one_letter_code
_entity_poly.pdbx_strand_id
1 'polypeptide(L)'
;GKRGECKRADFVIIADTDNKKVRKVILCIEMKAGKGGTESEIIQQLKGAQCFVAYCREIGQLFWNQKNFLKGYEYRFVSLRDISIAKKTTRTSAKIGTHDCPERMLKITSPHHLQFNRLV
;
A
#
# COMPACT_ATOMS: atom_id res chain seq x y z
N GLY A 1 0.05 -0.10 20.18
CA GLY A 1 0.09 -1.28 21.06
C GLY A 1 1.20 -2.22 20.64
N LYS A 2 1.33 -3.36 21.32
CA LYS A 2 2.39 -4.36 21.06
C LYS A 2 2.07 -5.31 19.90
N ARG A 3 0.86 -5.26 19.33
CA ARG A 3 0.42 -6.11 18.21
C ARG A 3 0.27 -5.33 16.90
N GLY A 4 0.91 -4.15 16.81
CA GLY A 4 0.82 -3.27 15.65
C GLY A 4 -0.32 -2.25 15.72
N GLU A 5 -1.05 -2.17 16.83
CA GLU A 5 -2.06 -1.12 17.03
C GLU A 5 -1.40 0.27 17.05
N CYS A 6 -2.08 1.28 16.51
CA CYS A 6 -1.58 2.65 16.35
C CYS A 6 -0.36 2.81 15.42
N LYS A 7 0.04 1.75 14.70
CA LYS A 7 0.95 1.92 13.56
C LYS A 7 0.18 2.56 12.40
N ARG A 8 0.90 3.22 11.52
CA ARG A 8 0.39 3.83 10.30
C ARG A 8 1.46 3.76 9.22
N ALA A 9 1.00 3.77 7.98
CA ALA A 9 1.88 3.99 6.83
C ALA A 9 2.05 5.49 6.57
N ASP A 10 3.06 5.87 5.80
CA ASP A 10 3.29 7.26 5.41
C ASP A 10 2.16 7.84 4.55
N PHE A 11 1.65 7.04 3.60
CA PHE A 11 0.57 7.49 2.70
C PHE A 11 -0.53 6.45 2.53
N VAL A 12 -1.75 6.97 2.36
CA VAL A 12 -2.90 6.27 1.82
C VAL A 12 -3.42 7.09 0.64
N ILE A 13 -3.49 6.49 -0.55
CA ILE A 13 -4.08 7.10 -1.74
C ILE A 13 -5.36 6.34 -2.08
N ILE A 14 -6.48 7.06 -2.16
CA ILE A 14 -7.77 6.52 -2.57
C ILE A 14 -8.10 7.12 -3.93
N ALA A 15 -8.24 6.27 -4.95
CA ALA A 15 -8.45 6.74 -6.31
C ALA A 15 -9.53 5.90 -7.02
N ASP A 16 -10.41 6.60 -7.72
CA ASP A 16 -11.18 6.04 -8.82
C ASP A 16 -10.35 6.23 -10.10
N THR A 17 -10.15 5.14 -10.84
CA THR A 17 -9.26 5.11 -12.01
C THR A 17 -10.03 4.62 -13.23
N ASP A 18 -9.67 5.15 -14.41
CA ASP A 18 -10.22 4.71 -15.69
C ASP A 18 -9.65 3.35 -16.16
N ASN A 19 -8.78 2.73 -15.37
CA ASN A 19 -8.18 1.45 -15.71
C ASN A 19 -9.24 0.35 -15.70
N LYS A 20 -9.41 -0.33 -16.85
CA LYS A 20 -10.38 -1.43 -17.01
C LYS A 20 -10.14 -2.60 -16.03
N LYS A 21 -8.91 -2.77 -15.52
CA LYS A 21 -8.55 -3.85 -14.59
C LYS A 21 -8.80 -3.50 -13.13
N VAL A 22 -8.54 -2.25 -12.73
CA VAL A 22 -8.69 -1.80 -11.33
C VAL A 22 -9.34 -0.42 -11.35
N ARG A 23 -10.65 -0.36 -11.15
CA ARG A 23 -11.40 0.91 -11.22
C ARG A 23 -11.38 1.71 -9.93
N LYS A 24 -11.21 1.05 -8.79
CA LYS A 24 -11.30 1.65 -7.46
C LYS A 24 -10.24 1.06 -6.59
N VAL A 25 -9.28 1.87 -6.15
CA VAL A 25 -8.10 1.37 -5.44
C VAL A 25 -7.81 2.19 -4.20
N ILE A 26 -7.38 1.48 -3.15
CA ILE A 26 -6.78 2.04 -1.94
C ILE A 26 -5.33 1.55 -1.91
N LEU A 27 -4.40 2.49 -2.05
CA LEU A 27 -2.98 2.22 -2.08
C LEU A 27 -2.36 2.66 -0.74
N CYS A 28 -1.81 1.71 0.00
CA CYS A 28 -1.07 1.96 1.24
C CYS A 28 0.43 1.92 0.94
N ILE A 29 1.13 3.02 1.22
CA ILE A 29 2.55 3.17 0.91
C ILE A 29 3.33 3.47 2.18
N GLU A 30 4.35 2.67 2.44
CA GLU A 30 5.35 2.93 3.46
C GLU A 30 6.72 3.18 2.81
N MET A 31 7.39 4.23 3.26
CA MET A 31 8.69 4.67 2.77
C MET A 31 9.76 4.49 3.85
N LYS A 32 10.94 4.02 3.45
CA LYS A 32 12.12 3.98 4.34
C LYS A 32 13.35 4.51 3.62
N ALA A 33 14.09 5.38 4.30
CA ALA A 33 15.42 5.80 3.87
C ALA A 33 16.45 4.71 4.27
N GLY A 34 17.38 4.41 3.37
CA GLY A 34 18.49 3.49 3.64
C GLY A 34 18.03 2.11 4.08
N LYS A 35 18.76 1.54 5.07
CA LYS A 35 18.45 0.24 5.68
C LYS A 35 17.35 0.32 6.77
N GLY A 36 16.62 1.42 6.84
CA GLY A 36 15.59 1.62 7.87
C GLY A 36 14.43 0.63 7.75
N GLY A 37 13.92 0.17 8.89
CA GLY A 37 12.71 -0.65 9.00
C GLY A 37 12.89 -2.11 8.55
N THR A 38 12.62 -3.04 9.45
CA THR A 38 12.45 -4.45 9.12
C THR A 38 11.17 -4.66 8.30
N GLU A 39 11.10 -5.76 7.55
CA GLU A 39 9.89 -6.11 6.80
C GLU A 39 8.67 -6.29 7.72
N SER A 40 8.87 -6.90 8.89
CA SER A 40 7.82 -7.07 9.91
C SER A 40 7.25 -5.73 10.39
N GLU A 41 8.11 -4.73 10.62
CA GLU A 41 7.67 -3.39 11.00
C GLU A 41 6.84 -2.74 9.89
N ILE A 42 7.28 -2.85 8.63
CA ILE A 42 6.53 -2.30 7.49
C ILE A 42 5.17 -2.99 7.35
N ILE A 43 5.10 -4.31 7.49
CA ILE A 43 3.84 -5.06 7.48
C ILE A 43 2.89 -4.52 8.56
N GLN A 44 3.39 -4.26 9.78
CA GLN A 44 2.56 -3.68 10.84
C GLN A 44 2.08 -2.26 10.50
N GLN A 45 2.93 -1.42 9.88
CA GLN A 45 2.57 -0.08 9.44
C GLN A 45 1.46 -0.09 8.38
N LEU A 46 1.61 -0.98 7.39
CA LEU A 46 0.63 -1.17 6.31
C LEU A 46 -0.70 -1.74 6.84
N LYS A 47 -0.67 -2.67 7.80
CA LYS A 47 -1.87 -3.12 8.52
C LYS A 47 -2.55 -1.98 9.26
N GLY A 48 -1.76 -1.15 9.94
CA GLY A 48 -2.25 0.05 10.61
C GLY A 48 -2.98 1.01 9.67
N ALA A 49 -2.43 1.26 8.48
CA ALA A 49 -3.08 2.04 7.44
C ALA A 49 -4.38 1.40 6.95
N GLN A 50 -4.42 0.09 6.75
CA GLN A 50 -5.63 -0.63 6.40
C GLN A 50 -6.72 -0.49 7.47
N CYS A 51 -6.36 -0.59 8.76
CA CYS A 51 -7.28 -0.37 9.87
C CYS A 51 -7.80 1.08 9.90
N PHE A 52 -6.94 2.06 9.64
CA PHE A 52 -7.35 3.46 9.53
C PHE A 52 -8.40 3.66 8.42
N VAL A 53 -8.19 3.08 7.24
CA VAL A 53 -9.17 3.16 6.14
C VAL A 53 -10.46 2.42 6.48
N ALA A 54 -10.39 1.28 7.18
CA ALA A 54 -11.59 0.59 7.66
C ALA A 54 -12.38 1.47 8.64
N TYR A 55 -11.71 2.20 9.54
CA TYR A 55 -12.38 3.16 10.41
C TYR A 55 -13.04 4.28 9.62
N CYS A 56 -12.34 4.90 8.66
CA CYS A 56 -12.94 5.92 7.79
C CYS A 56 -14.14 5.39 7.00
N ARG A 57 -14.07 4.13 6.55
CA ARG A 57 -15.16 3.43 5.87
C ARG A 57 -16.41 3.38 6.74
N GLU A 58 -16.28 2.93 8.00
CA GLU A 58 -17.40 2.89 8.94
C GLU A 58 -17.97 4.28 9.21
N ILE A 59 -17.11 5.31 9.32
CA ILE A 59 -17.57 6.69 9.48
C ILE A 59 -18.47 7.12 8.31
N GLY A 60 -18.01 6.93 7.07
CA GLY A 60 -18.80 7.31 5.90
C GLY A 60 -20.07 6.49 5.72
N GLN A 61 -20.05 5.20 6.10
CA GLN A 61 -21.23 4.34 6.01
C GLN A 61 -22.30 4.71 7.04
N LEU A 62 -21.90 4.97 8.29
CA LEU A 62 -22.83 5.20 9.40
C LEU A 62 -23.22 6.67 9.54
N PHE A 63 -22.24 7.58 9.59
CA PHE A 63 -22.50 9.00 9.87
C PHE A 63 -22.90 9.79 8.63
N TRP A 64 -22.40 9.43 7.45
CA TRP A 64 -22.78 10.10 6.19
C TRP A 64 -23.89 9.37 5.44
N ASN A 65 -24.39 8.26 5.98
CA ASN A 65 -25.41 7.39 5.38
C ASN A 65 -25.03 6.90 3.96
N GLN A 66 -23.73 6.83 3.65
CA GLN A 66 -23.22 6.36 2.36
C GLN A 66 -22.88 4.87 2.45
N LYS A 67 -23.89 4.00 2.34
CA LYS A 67 -23.77 2.54 2.55
C LYS A 67 -22.64 1.85 1.78
N ASN A 68 -22.25 2.40 0.64
CA ASN A 68 -21.19 1.86 -0.22
C ASN A 68 -19.88 2.65 -0.15
N PHE A 69 -19.74 3.57 0.81
CA PHE A 69 -18.53 4.37 0.98
C PHE A 69 -17.31 3.45 1.12
N LEU A 70 -16.34 3.62 0.21
CA LEU A 70 -15.12 2.81 0.09
C LEU A 70 -15.33 1.29 -0.01
N LYS A 71 -16.55 0.82 -0.27
CA LYS A 71 -16.89 -0.60 -0.42
C LYS A 71 -16.44 -1.08 -1.80
N GLY A 72 -15.82 -2.26 -1.85
CA GLY A 72 -15.35 -2.88 -3.09
C GLY A 72 -14.09 -2.26 -3.70
N TYR A 73 -13.46 -1.28 -3.03
CA TYR A 73 -12.14 -0.80 -3.42
C TYR A 73 -11.09 -1.92 -3.21
N GLU A 74 -10.26 -2.13 -4.21
CA GLU A 74 -9.14 -3.07 -4.13
C GLU A 74 -7.99 -2.45 -3.33
N TYR A 75 -7.40 -3.23 -2.42
CA TYR A 75 -6.20 -2.78 -1.73
C TYR A 75 -4.94 -3.10 -2.54
N ARG A 76 -3.97 -2.21 -2.44
CA ARG A 76 -2.60 -2.39 -2.93
C ARG A 76 -1.63 -1.92 -1.86
N PHE A 77 -0.60 -2.71 -1.61
CA PHE A 77 0.39 -2.46 -0.56
C PHE A 77 1.77 -2.29 -1.17
N VAL A 78 2.45 -1.19 -0.85
CA VAL A 78 3.75 -0.84 -1.44
C VAL A 78 4.73 -0.44 -0.35
N SER A 79 5.95 -0.95 -0.47
CA SER A 79 7.11 -0.49 0.30
C SER A 79 8.12 0.15 -0.65
N LEU A 80 8.43 1.42 -0.41
CA LEU A 80 9.48 2.15 -1.12
C LEU A 80 10.72 2.22 -0.23
N ARG A 81 11.86 1.77 -0.73
CA ARG A 81 13.13 1.83 0.00
C ARG A 81 14.19 2.52 -0.84
N ASP A 82 14.89 3.48 -0.25
CA ASP A 82 16.10 4.02 -0.87
C ASP A 82 17.34 3.29 -0.34
N ILE A 83 17.58 2.09 -0.89
CA ILE A 83 18.77 1.30 -0.60
C ILE A 83 19.75 1.43 -1.76
N SER A 84 20.99 1.84 -1.45
CA SER A 84 22.13 1.84 -2.37
C SER A 84 22.58 0.40 -2.67
N ILE A 85 21.75 -0.38 -3.36
CA ILE A 85 22.13 -1.72 -3.81
C ILE A 85 22.69 -1.61 -5.23
N ALA A 86 23.84 -2.24 -5.46
CA ALA A 86 24.44 -2.35 -6.78
C ALA A 86 23.40 -2.89 -7.79
N LYS A 87 23.11 -2.09 -8.82
CA LYS A 87 22.14 -2.41 -9.88
C LYS A 87 22.49 -3.74 -10.58
N LYS A 88 21.73 -4.80 -10.32
CA LYS A 88 21.55 -6.03 -11.14
C LYS A 88 20.19 -6.63 -10.77
N THR A 89 19.29 -7.11 -11.63
CA THR A 89 19.29 -7.52 -13.04
C THR A 89 17.93 -7.11 -13.64
N THR A 90 17.86 -6.66 -14.89
CA THR A 90 16.66 -6.24 -15.64
C THR A 90 15.70 -7.38 -16.03
N ARG A 91 15.84 -8.58 -15.46
CA ARG A 91 14.91 -9.69 -15.70
C ARG A 91 13.79 -9.64 -14.68
N THR A 92 12.58 -9.42 -15.18
CA THR A 92 11.31 -9.59 -14.48
C THR A 92 11.15 -11.05 -14.03
N SER A 93 11.84 -11.44 -12.96
CA SER A 93 11.69 -12.78 -12.38
C SER A 93 10.56 -12.76 -11.37
N ALA A 94 9.63 -13.71 -11.57
CA ALA A 94 8.39 -13.95 -10.86
C ALA A 94 7.24 -13.01 -11.27
N LYS A 95 6.11 -13.63 -11.65
CA LYS A 95 4.80 -12.99 -11.71
C LYS A 95 4.68 -12.09 -10.49
N ILE A 96 4.64 -10.77 -10.68
CA ILE A 96 4.30 -9.85 -9.59
C ILE A 96 2.89 -10.26 -9.19
N GLY A 97 2.79 -11.05 -8.12
CA GLY A 97 1.49 -11.44 -7.58
C GLY A 97 0.73 -10.18 -7.22
N THR A 98 -0.60 -10.26 -7.24
CA THR A 98 -1.44 -9.14 -6.78
C THR A 98 -1.01 -8.77 -5.36
N HIS A 99 -0.48 -7.56 -5.18
CA HIS A 99 0.05 -7.02 -3.92
C HIS A 99 -1.10 -6.51 -3.03
N ASP A 100 -2.07 -7.39 -2.80
CA ASP A 100 -3.37 -7.16 -2.17
C ASP A 100 -3.39 -7.39 -0.65
N CYS A 101 -2.26 -7.80 -0.06
CA CYS A 101 -2.09 -7.89 1.38
C CYS A 101 -0.71 -7.35 1.82
N PRO A 102 -0.59 -6.86 3.06
CA PRO A 102 0.68 -6.33 3.60
C PRO A 102 1.86 -7.30 3.48
N GLU A 103 1.62 -8.60 3.70
CA GLU A 103 2.64 -9.66 3.62
C GLU A 103 3.15 -9.89 2.18
N ARG A 104 2.36 -9.52 1.17
CA ARG A 104 2.71 -9.60 -0.25
C ARG A 104 2.87 -8.21 -0.87
N MET A 105 3.34 -7.24 -0.09
CA MET A 105 3.56 -5.87 -0.58
C MET A 105 4.54 -5.82 -1.76
N LEU A 106 4.28 -4.91 -2.70
CA LEU A 106 5.20 -4.58 -3.78
C LEU A 106 6.40 -3.80 -3.21
N LYS A 107 7.60 -4.36 -3.35
CA LYS A 107 8.85 -3.74 -2.86
C LYS A 107 9.54 -3.03 -4.02
N ILE A 108 9.70 -1.71 -3.92
CA ILE A 108 10.40 -0.90 -4.93
C ILE A 108 11.63 -0.27 -4.30
N THR A 109 12.76 -0.39 -5.00
CA THR A 109 14.07 0.08 -4.55
C THR A 109 14.55 1.26 -5.38
N SER A 110 14.96 2.34 -4.71
CA SER A 110 15.57 3.57 -5.27
C SER A 110 14.90 4.07 -6.56
N PRO A 111 13.58 4.38 -6.54
CA PRO A 111 12.90 4.84 -7.73
C PRO A 111 13.25 6.30 -8.04
N HIS A 112 13.82 6.57 -9.21
CA HIS A 112 13.99 7.94 -9.71
C HIS A 112 12.66 8.57 -10.13
N HIS A 113 11.66 7.74 -10.49
CA HIS A 113 10.32 8.16 -10.86
C HIS A 113 9.34 7.02 -10.58
N LEU A 114 8.19 7.34 -9.96
CA LEU A 114 7.10 6.40 -9.72
C LEU A 114 5.87 6.83 -10.50
N GLN A 115 5.31 5.88 -11.24
CA GLN A 115 4.06 6.06 -11.98
C GLN A 115 2.97 5.26 -11.30
N PHE A 116 1.81 5.88 -11.11
CA PHE A 116 0.66 5.26 -10.45
C PHE A 116 0.27 3.91 -11.07
N ASN A 117 0.27 3.81 -12.40
CA ASN A 117 -0.07 2.57 -13.12
C ASN A 117 0.87 1.39 -12.86
N ARG A 118 2.05 1.62 -12.27
CA ARG A 118 2.97 0.55 -11.84
C ARG A 118 2.71 0.08 -10.41
N LEU A 119 1.84 0.79 -9.68
CA LEU A 119 1.50 0.54 -8.28
C LEU A 119 0.14 -0.14 -8.13
N VAL A 120 -0.62 -0.33 -9.21
CA VAL A 120 -2.01 -0.82 -9.20
C VAL A 120 -2.22 -2.11 -9.98
#